data_AF-A0A7K2Q483-F1
#
_entry.id   AF-A0A7K2Q483-F1
#
_cell.length_a   1.000
_cell.length_b   1.000
_cell.length_c   1.000
_cell.angle_alpha   90.00
_cell.angle_beta   90.00
_cell.angle_gamma   90.00
#
_symmetry.space_group_name_H-M   'P 1'
#
loop_
_entity.id
_entity.type
_entity.pdbx_description
1 polymer ?
#
loop_
_entity_poly.entity_id
_entity_poly.type
_entity_poly.pdbx_seq_one_letter_code
_entity_poly.pdbx_strand_id
1 'polypeptide(L)'
;MLASLLRHSGLRRRMLVTLGALALFRLGQNLPIPRADTAALAAAARAVPRDDQLYGLVDMITGGGPAKLSVLSLGVLPVFGAQLLAALLTLLVPRPAALSEAGPAGLAALA
;
A
#
# COMPACT_ATOMS: atom_id res chain seq x y z
N MET A 1 -25.95 19.86 -3.09
CA MET A 1 -25.89 18.50 -3.67
C MET A 1 -24.97 17.55 -2.88
N LEU A 2 -23.77 17.97 -2.44
CA LEU A 2 -22.88 17.15 -1.58
C LEU A 2 -23.44 16.86 -0.16
N ALA A 3 -24.22 17.79 0.41
CA ALA A 3 -24.77 17.66 1.77
C ALA A 3 -25.90 16.61 1.90
N SER A 4 -26.52 16.13 0.81
CA SER A 4 -27.53 15.07 0.86
C SER A 4 -26.91 13.67 0.93
N LEU A 5 -25.68 13.48 0.47
CA LEU A 5 -24.93 12.21 0.56
C LEU A 5 -24.48 11.90 1.99
N LEU A 6 -24.16 12.95 2.77
CA LEU A 6 -23.79 12.84 4.19
C LEU A 6 -24.97 12.48 5.11
N ARG A 7 -26.20 12.53 4.59
CA ARG A 7 -27.44 12.29 5.34
C ARG A 7 -27.78 10.80 5.45
N HIS A 8 -27.24 9.96 4.57
CA HIS A 8 -27.35 8.50 4.69
C HIS A 8 -26.37 7.99 5.74
N SER A 9 -26.90 7.49 6.87
CA SER A 9 -26.13 6.95 8.00
C SER A 9 -25.12 5.87 7.59
N GLY A 10 -25.48 5.03 6.61
CA GLY A 10 -24.60 4.01 6.04
C GLY A 10 -23.37 4.57 5.33
N LEU A 11 -23.51 5.67 4.59
CA LEU A 11 -22.40 6.30 3.86
C LEU A 11 -21.46 7.05 4.81
N ARG A 12 -22.00 7.74 5.81
CA ARG A 12 -21.21 8.46 6.82
C ARG A 12 -20.29 7.51 7.60
N ARG A 13 -20.77 6.32 7.97
CA ARG A 13 -19.94 5.32 8.65
C ARG A 13 -18.82 4.79 7.76
N ARG A 14 -19.10 4.51 6.48
CA ARG A 14 -18.08 4.10 5.51
C ARG A 14 -17.03 5.18 5.29
N MET A 15 -17.44 6.44 5.11
CA MET A 15 -16.51 7.57 4.99
C MET A 15 -15.62 7.72 6.22
N LEU A 16 -16.17 7.64 7.44
CA LEU A 16 -15.38 7.72 8.67
C LEU A 16 -14.37 6.58 8.79
N VAL A 17 -14.75 5.35 8.39
CA VAL A 17 -13.82 4.21 8.37
C VAL A 17 -12.70 4.44 7.37
N THR A 18 -13.01 4.87 6.14
CA THR A 18 -11.99 5.14 5.12
C THR A 18 -11.07 6.29 5.53
N LEU A 19 -11.61 7.38 6.08
CA LEU A 19 -10.82 8.50 6.60
C LEU A 19 -9.94 8.09 7.79
N GLY A 20 -10.47 7.26 8.70
CA GLY A 20 -9.71 6.70 9.82
C GLY A 20 -8.58 5.80 9.35
N ALA A 21 -8.83 4.93 8.37
CA ALA A 21 -7.81 4.08 7.76
C ALA A 21 -6.72 4.92 7.07
N LEU A 22 -7.11 5.99 6.36
CA LEU A 22 -6.16 6.91 5.72
C LEU A 22 -5.31 7.66 6.76
N ALA A 23 -5.91 8.10 7.86
CA ALA A 23 -5.19 8.73 8.97
C ALA A 23 -4.18 7.76 9.60
N LEU A 24 -4.57 6.50 9.82
CA LEU A 24 -3.69 5.47 10.36
C LEU A 24 -2.52 5.16 9.40
N PHE A 25 -2.81 5.08 8.10
CA PHE A 25 -1.79 4.93 7.06
C PHE A 25 -0.80 6.11 7.08
N ARG A 26 -1.29 7.35 7.17
CA ARG A 26 -0.45 8.54 7.29
C ARG A 26 0.42 8.54 8.55
N LEU A 27 -0.11 8.09 9.69
CA LEU A 27 0.65 7.96 10.92
C LEU A 27 1.76 6.91 10.79
N GLY A 28 1.47 5.75 10.17
CA GLY A 28 2.47 4.70 9.94
C GLY A 28 3.53 5.03 8.89
N GLN A 29 3.29 6.02 8.03
CA GLN A 29 4.31 6.59 7.12
C GLN A 29 5.20 7.65 7.78
N ASN A 30 4.77 8.21 8.91
CA ASN A 30 5.58 9.13 9.69
C ASN A 30 6.38 8.43 10.80
N LEU A 31 6.22 7.11 10.96
CA LEU A 31 6.87 6.33 12.02
C LEU A 31 8.16 5.68 11.49
N PRO A 32 9.33 6.30 11.67
CA PRO A 32 10.59 5.77 11.16
C PRO A 32 10.93 4.44 11.82
N ILE A 33 11.55 3.55 11.07
CA ILE A 33 12.01 2.26 11.60
C ILE A 33 13.16 2.53 12.58
N PRO A 34 13.12 1.97 13.82
CA PRO A 34 14.21 2.13 14.76
C PRO A 34 15.50 1.55 14.15
N ARG A 35 16.57 2.36 14.13
CA ARG A 35 17.89 2.14 13.48
C ARG A 35 18.03 2.54 12.01
N ALA A 36 17.03 3.16 11.39
CA ALA A 36 17.24 3.81 10.10
C ALA A 36 18.03 5.12 10.27
N ASP A 37 19.16 5.27 9.57
CA ASP A 37 19.90 6.54 9.52
C ASP A 37 19.18 7.51 8.57
N THR A 38 18.19 8.22 9.13
CA THR A 38 17.40 9.20 8.38
C THR A 38 18.25 10.36 7.85
N ALA A 39 19.43 10.61 8.44
CA ALA A 39 20.32 11.69 7.99
C ALA A 39 21.07 11.30 6.72
N ALA A 40 21.58 10.07 6.65
CA ALA A 40 22.20 9.52 5.44
C ALA A 40 21.19 9.42 4.28
N LEU A 41 19.95 9.04 4.59
CA LEU A 41 18.88 8.94 3.59
C LEU A 41 18.39 10.31 3.09
N ALA A 42 18.30 11.30 3.97
CA ALA A 42 17.99 12.66 3.58
C ALA A 42 19.11 13.29 2.72
N ALA A 43 20.37 12.95 2.99
CA ALA A 43 21.49 13.35 2.15
C ALA A 43 21.43 12.68 0.76
N ALA A 44 21.11 11.37 0.70
CA ALA A 44 20.91 10.65 -0.55
C ALA A 44 19.72 11.21 -1.37
N ALA A 45 18.59 11.50 -0.72
CA ALA A 45 17.42 12.11 -1.37
C ALA A 45 17.71 13.51 -1.92
N ARG A 46 18.62 14.28 -1.30
CA ARG A 46 19.08 15.59 -1.81
C ARG A 46 20.08 15.44 -2.96
N ALA A 47 20.79 14.32 -3.04
CA ALA A 47 21.73 14.01 -4.11
C ALA A 47 21.03 13.51 -5.38
N VAL A 48 19.76 13.07 -5.30
CA VAL A 48 18.94 12.77 -6.47
C VAL A 48 18.57 14.08 -7.18
N PRO A 49 18.81 14.21 -8.50
CA PRO A 49 18.39 15.36 -9.28
C PRO A 49 16.89 15.59 -9.11
N ARG A 50 16.47 16.82 -8.81
CA ARG A 50 15.05 17.16 -8.62
C ARG A 50 14.18 16.93 -9.87
N ASP A 51 14.81 16.80 -11.04
CA ASP A 51 14.15 16.48 -12.31
C ASP A 51 13.99 14.98 -12.58
N ASP A 52 14.38 14.12 -11.64
CA ASP A 52 14.19 12.68 -11.78
C ASP A 52 12.71 12.31 -11.61
N GLN A 53 11.99 12.27 -12.74
CA GLN A 53 10.58 11.90 -12.82
C GLN A 53 10.30 10.52 -12.23
N LEU A 54 11.28 9.59 -12.30
CA LEU A 54 11.12 8.28 -11.67
C LEU A 54 11.07 8.40 -10.15
N TYR A 55 11.94 9.21 -9.56
CA TYR A 55 11.94 9.42 -8.11
C TYR A 55 10.62 10.04 -7.65
N GLY A 56 10.10 11.03 -8.38
CA GLY A 56 8.79 11.63 -8.10
C GLY A 56 7.63 10.64 -8.21
N LEU A 57 7.64 9.75 -9.21
CA LEU A 57 6.63 8.70 -9.36
C LEU A 57 6.69 7.70 -8.20
N VAL A 58 7.89 7.27 -7.82
CA VAL A 58 8.09 6.37 -6.68
C VAL A 58 7.61 7.03 -5.40
N ASP A 59 7.94 8.30 -5.15
CA ASP A 59 7.50 9.03 -3.98
C ASP A 59 5.98 9.23 -3.93
N MET A 60 5.34 9.44 -5.09
CA MET A 60 3.87 9.54 -5.21
C MET A 60 3.18 8.21 -4.90
N ILE A 61 3.69 7.10 -5.44
CA ILE A 61 3.13 5.76 -5.22
C ILE A 61 3.35 5.30 -3.78
N THR A 62 4.49 5.68 -3.18
CA THR A 62 4.86 5.32 -1.81
C THR A 62 4.40 6.34 -0.77
N GLY A 63 3.94 7.53 -1.15
CA GLY A 63 3.35 8.54 -0.27
C GLY A 63 4.33 9.37 0.59
N GLY A 64 5.61 9.49 0.22
CA GLY A 64 6.62 10.19 1.03
C GLY A 64 7.51 9.27 1.89
N GLY A 65 7.32 7.95 1.76
CA GLY A 65 8.02 6.92 2.52
C GLY A 65 9.54 6.77 2.27
N PRO A 66 10.04 6.78 1.02
CA PRO A 66 11.44 6.45 0.73
C PRO A 66 12.42 7.50 1.26
N ALA A 67 11.98 8.74 1.48
CA ALA A 67 12.81 9.78 2.07
C ALA A 67 13.04 9.61 3.58
N LYS A 68 12.23 8.78 4.27
CA LYS A 68 12.24 8.66 5.74
C LYS A 68 12.37 7.23 6.28
N LEU A 69 12.45 6.20 5.43
CA LEU A 69 12.52 4.78 5.84
C LEU A 69 11.56 4.46 7.02
N SER A 70 10.30 4.82 6.83
CA SER A 70 9.16 4.46 7.69
C SER A 70 8.73 3.00 7.57
N VAL A 71 8.00 2.50 8.57
CA VAL A 71 7.43 1.13 8.60
C VAL A 71 6.59 0.81 7.35
N LEU A 72 5.88 1.82 6.81
CA LEU A 72 5.06 1.72 5.59
C LEU A 72 5.69 2.41 4.37
N SER A 73 7.02 2.43 4.26
CA SER A 73 7.71 3.16 3.18
C SER A 73 7.44 2.68 1.78
N LEU A 74 7.13 1.40 1.60
CA LEU A 74 6.81 0.82 0.30
C LEU A 74 5.34 1.01 -0.09
N GLY A 75 4.54 1.65 0.77
CA GLY A 75 3.12 1.86 0.56
C GLY A 75 2.39 0.54 0.28
N VAL A 76 1.70 0.49 -0.85
CA VAL A 76 0.86 -0.65 -1.24
C VAL A 76 1.61 -1.65 -2.15
N LEU A 77 2.84 -1.33 -2.57
CA LEU A 77 3.65 -2.15 -3.47
C LEU A 77 3.81 -3.62 -3.04
N PRO A 78 4.00 -3.96 -1.75
CA PRO A 78 4.18 -5.35 -1.34
C PRO A 78 2.95 -6.22 -1.64
N VAL A 79 1.75 -5.69 -1.36
CA VAL A 79 0.49 -6.42 -1.58
C VAL A 79 0.18 -6.50 -3.07
N PHE A 80 0.38 -5.40 -3.81
CA PHE A 80 0.17 -5.41 -5.26
C PHE A 80 1.12 -6.38 -5.98
N GLY A 81 2.40 -6.39 -5.62
CA GLY A 81 3.38 -7.31 -6.19
C GLY A 81 3.06 -8.77 -5.88
N ALA A 82 2.65 -9.08 -4.64
CA ALA A 82 2.23 -10.42 -4.26
C ALA A 82 0.98 -10.89 -5.02
N GLN A 83 -0.01 -10.02 -5.21
CA GLN A 83 -1.22 -10.34 -5.97
C GLN A 83 -0.91 -10.59 -7.45
N LEU A 84 -0.07 -9.75 -8.06
CA LEU A 84 0.36 -9.94 -9.44
C LEU A 84 1.13 -11.25 -9.60
N LEU A 85 2.07 -11.51 -8.68
CA LEU A 85 2.85 -12.75 -8.68
C LEU A 85 1.94 -13.98 -8.50
N ALA A 86 0.98 -13.92 -7.58
CA ALA A 86 0.01 -14.99 -7.36
C ALA A 86 -0.85 -15.23 -8.63
N ALA A 87 -1.33 -14.17 -9.27
CA ALA A 87 -2.10 -14.25 -10.52
C ALA A 87 -1.27 -14.90 -11.66
N LEU A 88 0.00 -14.52 -11.80
CA LEU A 88 0.93 -15.13 -12.75
C LEU A 88 1.23 -16.60 -12.42
N LEU A 89 1.42 -16.93 -11.14
CA LEU A 89 1.64 -18.29 -10.67
C LEU A 89 0.45 -19.20 -10.96
N THR A 90 -0.79 -18.74 -10.78
CA THR A 90 -2.00 -19.49 -11.15
C THR A 90 -2.08 -19.80 -12.65
N LEU A 91 -1.47 -18.97 -13.51
CA LEU A 91 -1.43 -19.20 -14.95
C LEU A 91 -0.40 -20.28 -15.33
N LEU A 92 0.69 -20.38 -14.56
CA LEU A 92 1.84 -21.26 -14.84
C LEU A 92 1.74 -22.62 -14.15
N VAL A 93 1.04 -22.71 -13.01
CA VAL A 93 0.90 -23.93 -12.22
C VAL A 93 -0.59 -24.30 -12.12
N PRO A 94 -1.04 -25.46 -12.64
CA PRO A 94 -2.46 -25.85 -12.64
C PRO A 94 -3.00 -26.28 -11.27
N ARG A 95 -2.14 -26.50 -10.27
CA ARG A 95 -2.54 -26.92 -8.90
C ARG A 95 -3.22 -25.81 -8.07
N PRO A 96 -2.72 -24.55 -8.02
CA PRO A 96 -3.43 -23.44 -7.37
C PRO A 96 -4.63 -22.92 -8.18
N ALA A 97 -4.69 -23.15 -9.50
CA ALA A 97 -5.85 -22.83 -10.33
C ALA A 97 -7.09 -23.65 -9.91
N ALA A 98 -6.91 -24.97 -9.72
CA ALA A 98 -7.99 -25.85 -9.26
C ALA A 98 -8.54 -25.50 -7.86
N LEU A 99 -7.71 -24.93 -6.98
CA LEU A 99 -8.14 -24.45 -5.64
C LEU A 99 -8.75 -23.04 -5.68
N SER A 100 -8.33 -22.20 -6.63
CA SER A 100 -8.94 -20.89 -6.88
C SER A 100 -10.32 -21.03 -7.52
N GLU A 101 -10.53 -22.05 -8.37
CA GLU A 101 -11.83 -22.42 -8.93
C GLU A 101 -12.76 -23.11 -7.90
N ALA A 102 -12.21 -23.73 -6.83
CA ALA A 102 -12.99 -24.39 -5.79
C ALA A 102 -13.75 -23.43 -4.84
N GLY A 103 -13.62 -22.11 -5.03
CA GLY A 103 -14.35 -21.11 -4.26
C GLY A 103 -13.93 -21.06 -2.78
N PRO A 104 -14.81 -20.63 -1.86
CA PRO A 104 -14.46 -20.29 -0.47
C PRO A 104 -13.86 -21.45 0.35
N ALA A 105 -14.02 -22.70 -0.10
CA ALA A 105 -13.42 -23.88 0.53
C ALA A 105 -11.91 -24.02 0.21
N GLY A 106 -11.42 -23.52 -0.92
CA GLY A 106 -10.01 -23.59 -1.31
C GLY A 106 -9.12 -22.55 -0.62
N LEU A 107 -9.68 -21.38 -0.29
CA LEU A 107 -8.99 -20.30 0.42
C LEU A 107 -8.64 -20.65 1.87
N ALA A 108 -9.42 -21.52 2.53
CA ALA A 108 -9.18 -21.96 3.91
C ALA A 108 -7.99 -22.92 4.05
N ALA A 109 -7.58 -23.59 2.97
CA ALA A 109 -6.42 -24.49 2.97
C ALA A 109 -5.08 -23.76 2.80
N LEU A 110 -5.10 -22.46 2.51
CA LEU A 110 -3.93 -21.58 2.36
C LEU A 110 -3.64 -20.73 3.61
N ALA A 111 -4.45 -20.85 4.67
CA ALA A 111 -4.22 -20.24 5.99
C ALA A 111 -3.55 -21.25 6.93
#